data_AF-A0A7J4QT63-F1
#
_entry.id   AF-A0A7J4QT63-F1
#
_cell.length_a   1.000
_cell.length_b   1.000
_cell.length_c   1.000
_cell.angle_alpha   90.00
_cell.angle_beta   90.00
_cell.angle_gamma   90.00
#
_symmetry.space_group_name_H-M   'P 1'
#
loop_
_entity.id
_entity.type
_entity.pdbx_description
1 polymer ?
#
loop_
_entity_poly.entity_id
_entity_poly.type
_entity_poly.pdbx_seq_one_letter_code
_entity_poly.pdbx_strand_id
1 'polypeptide(L)'
;MVQHGKENILVAGLICLVTGAFLSVGGIYSMGATIGVGGVVLFVLGMSMKSQRTMSPEEIENWLPAAEQLPDAGRVMYRVDTTLDEPIRSSILCGPCGTVTVINGHKPSEYTCPACGTRLWLEEE
;
A
#
# COMPACT_ATOMS: atom_id res chain seq x y z
N MET A 1 5.52 19.09 -2.72
CA MET A 1 4.49 18.41 -1.89
C MET A 1 5.17 17.19 -1.29
N VAL A 2 5.39 17.15 0.02
CA VAL A 2 6.14 16.05 0.67
C VAL A 2 5.25 14.81 0.67
N GLN A 3 5.64 13.77 -0.08
CA GLN A 3 4.98 12.47 -0.06
C GLN A 3 4.97 11.95 1.39
N HIS A 4 3.81 11.51 1.89
CA HIS A 4 3.59 11.08 3.28
C HIS A 4 3.71 12.18 4.36
N GLY A 5 3.39 13.44 4.02
CA GLY A 5 3.50 14.56 4.96
C GLY A 5 2.69 14.41 6.25
N LYS A 6 1.51 13.79 6.20
CA LYS A 6 0.69 13.51 7.39
C LYS A 6 1.38 12.51 8.32
N GLU A 7 1.80 11.39 7.76
CA GLU A 7 2.41 10.28 8.48
C GLU A 7 3.71 10.73 9.15
N ASN A 8 4.54 11.52 8.45
CA ASN A 8 5.77 12.07 8.99
C ASN A 8 5.53 13.02 10.17
N ILE A 9 4.51 13.88 10.10
CA ILE A 9 4.17 14.80 11.21
C ILE A 9 3.64 14.04 12.43
N LEU A 10 2.82 13.00 12.21
CA LEU A 10 2.33 12.15 13.31
C LEU A 10 3.47 11.40 14.00
N VAL A 11 4.40 10.83 13.23
CA VAL A 11 5.58 10.15 13.78
C VAL A 11 6.50 11.14 14.51
N ALA A 12 6.74 12.33 13.95
CA ALA A 12 7.52 13.36 14.61
C ALA A 12 6.88 13.80 15.94
N GLY A 13 5.56 14.03 15.96
CA GLY A 13 4.82 14.35 17.17
C GLY A 13 4.94 13.25 18.23
N LEU A 14 4.80 11.99 17.84
CA LEU A 14 4.95 10.84 18.74
C LEU A 14 6.37 10.76 19.33
N ILE A 15 7.40 10.94 18.51
CA ILE A 15 8.80 10.95 18.97
C ILE A 15 9.00 12.07 20.00
N CYS A 16 8.53 13.28 19.71
CA CYS A 16 8.62 14.40 20.66
C CYS A 16 7.89 14.10 21.98
N LEU A 17 6.71 13.47 21.94
CA LEU A 17 5.99 13.08 23.16
C LEU A 17 6.79 12.07 24.00
N VAL A 18 7.31 11.02 23.37
CA VAL A 18 8.11 9.99 24.05
C VAL A 18 9.40 10.59 24.62
N THR A 19 10.11 11.42 23.84
CA THR A 19 11.33 12.09 24.30
C THR A 19 11.05 13.06 25.44
N GLY A 20 9.97 13.86 25.35
CA GLY A 20 9.57 14.79 26.41
C GLY A 20 9.21 14.09 27.71
N ALA A 21 8.48 12.97 27.64
CA ALA A 21 8.18 12.13 28.79
C ALA A 21 9.44 11.53 29.41
N PHE A 22 10.34 10.99 28.58
CA PHE A 22 11.62 10.43 29.05
C PHE A 22 12.48 11.47 29.78
N LEU A 23 12.62 12.68 29.21
CA LEU A 23 13.37 13.78 29.84
C LEU A 23 12.73 14.24 31.16
N SER A 24 11.40 14.20 31.25
CA SER A 24 10.67 14.53 32.48
C SER A 24 10.93 13.50 33.58
N VAL A 25 10.96 12.21 33.25
CA VAL A 25 11.38 11.14 34.18
C VAL A 25 12.84 11.31 34.59
N GLY A 26 13.71 11.75 33.67
CA GLY A 26 15.11 12.07 33.94
C GLY A 26 15.35 13.37 34.74
N GLY A 27 14.29 14.05 35.18
CA GLY A 27 14.39 15.28 36.01
C GLY A 27 14.66 16.57 35.22
N ILE A 28 14.69 16.52 33.89
CA ILE A 28 14.94 17.68 33.01
C ILE A 28 13.58 18.29 32.59
N TYR A 29 12.84 18.81 33.56
CA TYR A 29 11.43 19.18 33.39
C TYR A 29 11.18 20.31 32.38
N SER A 30 12.02 21.36 32.36
CA SER A 30 11.81 22.50 31.45
C SER A 30 11.93 22.09 29.99
N MET A 31 12.91 21.25 29.67
CA MET A 31 13.13 20.73 28.33
C MET A 31 12.13 19.62 27.97
N GLY A 32 11.80 18.75 28.94
CA GLY A 32 10.77 17.73 28.78
C GLY A 32 9.39 18.33 28.49
N ALA A 33 9.03 19.41 29.20
CA ALA A 33 7.77 20.12 28.99
C ALA A 33 7.71 20.81 27.62
N THR A 34 8.75 21.52 27.19
CA THR A 34 8.75 22.21 25.89
C THR A 34 8.67 21.22 24.73
N ILE A 35 9.47 20.15 24.78
CA ILE A 35 9.48 19.10 23.75
C ILE A 35 8.15 18.33 23.75
N GLY A 36 7.62 18.00 24.94
CA GLY A 36 6.34 17.31 25.09
C GLY A 36 5.17 18.12 24.56
N VAL A 37 5.06 19.41 24.94
CA VAL A 37 4.01 20.31 24.44
C VAL A 37 4.13 20.50 22.92
N GLY A 38 5.34 20.66 22.39
CA GLY A 38 5.57 20.69 20.95
C GLY A 38 5.10 19.40 20.26
N GLY A 39 5.35 18.24 20.87
CA GLY A 39 4.86 16.94 20.41
C GLY A 39 3.34 16.87 20.34
N VAL A 40 2.62 17.36 21.37
CA VAL A 40 1.15 17.44 21.37
C VAL A 40 0.66 18.29 20.19
N VAL A 41 1.25 19.48 19.99
CA VAL A 41 0.86 20.39 18.90
C VAL A 41 1.06 19.71 17.54
N LEU A 42 2.23 19.11 17.31
CA LEU A 42 2.51 18.38 16.06
C LEU A 42 1.53 17.24 15.84
N PHE A 43 1.20 16.48 16.89
CA PHE A 43 0.29 15.34 16.80
C PHE A 43 -1.13 15.78 16.43
N VAL A 44 -1.65 16.84 17.05
CA VAL A 44 -2.96 17.41 16.73
C VAL A 44 -2.99 17.95 15.29
N LEU A 45 -1.93 18.66 14.88
CA LEU A 45 -1.81 19.15 13.50
C LEU A 45 -1.80 17.97 12.51
N GLY A 46 -1.00 16.94 12.75
CA GLY A 46 -0.97 15.72 11.92
C GLY A 46 -2.33 15.02 11.82
N MET A 47 -3.09 14.95 12.92
CA MET A 47 -4.44 14.38 12.93
C MET A 47 -5.42 15.16 12.05
N SER A 48 -5.29 16.49 12.00
CA SER A 48 -6.13 17.38 11.18
C SER A 48 -5.78 17.36 9.69
N MET A 49 -4.60 16.85 9.32
CA MET A 49 -4.19 16.75 7.92
C MET A 49 -4.91 15.61 7.19
N LYS A 50 -5.30 15.88 5.95
CA LYS A 50 -5.79 14.84 5.03
C LYS A 50 -4.62 13.95 4.63
N SER A 51 -4.82 12.63 4.68
CA SER A 51 -3.84 11.71 4.10
C SER A 51 -3.86 11.90 2.59
N GLN A 52 -2.67 12.01 1.99
CA GLN A 52 -2.53 11.99 0.54
C GLN A 52 -2.65 10.54 0.08
N ARG A 53 -3.89 10.09 -0.09
CA ARG A 53 -4.14 8.88 -0.87
C ARG A 53 -3.75 9.19 -2.31
N THR A 54 -2.84 8.40 -2.87
CA THR A 54 -2.33 8.56 -4.25
C THR A 54 -3.38 8.25 -5.29
N MET A 55 -4.43 7.49 -4.93
CA MET A 55 -5.56 7.16 -5.78
C MET A 55 -6.86 7.34 -4.98
N SER A 56 -7.89 7.84 -5.65
CA SER A 56 -9.25 7.85 -5.14
C SER A 56 -9.81 6.42 -5.03
N PRO A 57 -10.85 6.18 -4.21
CA PRO A 57 -11.48 4.86 -4.12
C PRO A 57 -11.97 4.33 -5.48
N GLU A 58 -12.51 5.22 -6.31
CA GLU A 58 -12.96 4.89 -7.67
C GLU A 58 -11.81 4.51 -8.60
N GLU A 59 -10.66 5.20 -8.49
CA GLU A 59 -9.45 4.85 -9.25
C GLU A 59 -8.87 3.51 -8.81
N ILE A 60 -8.91 3.18 -7.51
CA ILE A 60 -8.47 1.88 -6.98
C ILE A 60 -9.39 0.78 -7.49
N GLU A 61 -10.70 0.98 -7.44
CA GLU A 61 -11.68 -0.02 -7.86
C GLU A 61 -11.59 -0.35 -9.36
N ASN A 62 -11.32 0.68 -10.18
CA ASN A 62 -11.21 0.55 -11.63
C ASN A 62 -9.77 0.34 -12.11
N TRP A 63 -8.82 0.15 -11.20
CA TRP A 63 -7.42 -0.03 -11.57
C TRP A 63 -7.22 -1.35 -12.31
N LEU A 64 -6.52 -1.29 -13.45
CA LEU A 64 -6.14 -2.44 -14.25
C LEU A 64 -4.68 -2.32 -14.68
N PRO A 65 -3.93 -3.43 -14.73
CA PRO A 65 -2.60 -3.42 -15.32
C PRO A 65 -2.68 -3.12 -16.83
N ALA A 66 -1.65 -2.50 -17.37
CA ALA A 66 -1.54 -2.29 -18.81
C ALA A 66 -1.55 -3.64 -19.54
N ALA A 67 -2.39 -3.75 -20.56
CA ALA A 67 -2.48 -4.93 -21.41
C ALA A 67 -1.28 -4.95 -22.38
N GLU A 68 -0.17 -5.53 -21.93
CA GLU A 68 1.06 -5.66 -22.72
C GLU A 68 1.55 -7.12 -22.70
N GLN A 69 2.13 -7.57 -23.81
CA GLN A 69 2.79 -8.86 -23.85
C GLN A 69 4.07 -8.82 -23.01
N LEU A 70 4.23 -9.82 -22.15
CA LEU A 70 5.44 -9.94 -21.35
C LEU A 70 6.52 -10.65 -22.18
N PRO A 71 7.80 -10.23 -22.05
CA PRO A 71 8.89 -10.87 -22.77
C PRO A 71 9.03 -12.33 -22.35
N ASP A 72 9.44 -13.17 -23.29
CA ASP A 72 9.69 -14.58 -23.02
C ASP A 72 10.96 -14.74 -22.16
N ALA A 73 10.82 -15.42 -21.02
CA ALA A 73 11.88 -15.67 -20.05
C ALA A 73 12.19 -17.18 -19.91
N GLY A 74 11.82 -18.01 -20.89
CA GLY A 74 11.99 -19.46 -20.83
C GLY A 74 10.98 -20.18 -19.93
N ARG A 75 9.97 -19.46 -19.44
CA ARG A 75 8.80 -19.95 -18.71
C ARG A 75 7.60 -19.06 -19.03
N VAL A 76 6.39 -19.58 -18.84
CA VAL A 76 5.17 -18.78 -19.02
C VAL A 76 5.16 -17.66 -17.98
N MET A 77 5.26 -16.42 -18.44
CA MET A 77 5.19 -15.24 -17.60
C MET A 77 3.73 -14.82 -17.39
N TYR A 78 3.42 -14.33 -16.20
CA TYR A 78 2.12 -13.77 -15.86
C TYR A 78 2.29 -12.76 -14.73
N ARG A 79 1.35 -11.81 -14.61
CA ARG A 79 1.28 -10.87 -13.50
C ARG A 79 -0.08 -11.00 -12.83
N VAL A 80 -0.08 -11.10 -11.50
CA VAL A 80 -1.30 -11.10 -10.69
C VAL A 80 -1.20 -9.97 -9.70
N ASP A 81 -2.13 -9.04 -9.77
CA ASP A 81 -2.30 -7.99 -8.77
C ASP A 81 -3.63 -8.23 -8.06
N THR A 82 -3.65 -8.16 -6.73
CA THR A 82 -4.86 -8.35 -5.92
C THR A 82 -5.08 -7.12 -5.06
N THR A 83 -6.29 -6.59 -5.04
CA THR A 83 -6.63 -5.48 -4.15
C THR A 83 -6.53 -5.93 -2.69
N LEU A 84 -5.94 -5.09 -1.84
CA LEU A 84 -5.82 -5.34 -0.40
C LEU A 84 -7.08 -4.92 0.37
N ASP A 85 -7.79 -3.91 -0.14
CA ASP A 85 -9.02 -3.36 0.43
C ASP A 85 -10.25 -3.91 -0.30
N GLU A 86 -11.41 -3.90 0.39
CA GLU A 86 -12.68 -4.28 -0.23
C GLU A 86 -13.09 -3.31 -1.35
N PRO A 87 -13.62 -3.81 -2.48
CA PRO A 87 -13.83 -5.23 -2.81
C PRO A 87 -12.53 -5.94 -3.21
N ILE A 88 -12.31 -7.14 -2.66
CA ILE A 88 -11.17 -7.99 -3.04
C ILE A 88 -11.37 -8.50 -4.47
N ARG A 89 -10.47 -8.13 -5.38
CA ARG A 89 -10.45 -8.52 -6.78
C ARG A 89 -9.01 -8.81 -7.19
N SER A 90 -8.82 -9.78 -8.08
CA SER A 90 -7.52 -10.07 -8.68
C SER A 90 -7.55 -9.79 -10.18
N SER A 91 -6.61 -8.99 -10.67
CA SER A 91 -6.35 -8.82 -12.10
C SER A 91 -5.20 -9.71 -12.53
N ILE A 92 -5.41 -10.51 -13.57
CA ILE A 92 -4.47 -11.49 -14.09
C ILE A 92 -4.10 -11.11 -15.52
N LEU A 93 -2.84 -10.76 -15.74
CA LEU A 93 -2.25 -10.53 -17.06
C LEU A 93 -1.56 -11.81 -17.54
N CYS A 94 -2.02 -12.32 -18.67
CA CYS A 94 -1.36 -13.41 -19.39
C CYS A 94 -0.15 -12.86 -20.17
N GLY A 95 1.06 -13.31 -19.88
CA GLY A 95 2.27 -12.87 -20.58
C GLY A 95 2.26 -13.17 -22.08
N PRO A 96 1.93 -14.40 -22.52
CA PRO A 96 1.91 -14.77 -23.94
C PRO A 96 0.96 -13.97 -24.83
N CYS A 97 -0.27 -13.69 -24.36
CA CYS A 97 -1.29 -13.04 -25.19
C CYS A 97 -1.62 -11.60 -24.78
N GLY A 98 -1.07 -11.11 -23.66
CA GLY A 98 -1.33 -9.76 -23.14
C GLY A 98 -2.76 -9.54 -22.63
N THR A 99 -3.59 -10.58 -22.55
CA THR A 99 -4.97 -10.45 -22.07
C THR A 99 -5.00 -10.26 -20.56
N VAL A 100 -5.70 -9.23 -20.12
CA VAL A 100 -6.01 -8.96 -18.70
C VAL A 100 -7.40 -9.49 -18.39
N THR A 101 -7.52 -10.30 -17.35
CA THR A 101 -8.80 -10.81 -16.84
C THR A 101 -8.95 -10.41 -15.38
N VAL A 102 -10.14 -9.94 -15.00
CA VAL A 102 -10.45 -9.63 -13.60
C VAL A 102 -11.35 -10.71 -13.05
N ILE A 103 -11.00 -11.20 -11.87
CA ILE A 103 -11.80 -12.14 -11.11
C ILE A 103 -12.14 -11.53 -9.75
N ASN A 104 -13.31 -11.88 -9.22
CA ASN A 104 -13.71 -11.50 -7.88
C ASN A 104 -13.06 -12.45 -6.86
N GLY A 105 -12.57 -11.91 -5.75
CA GLY A 105 -11.86 -12.65 -4.72
C GLY A 105 -10.35 -12.64 -4.91
N HIS A 106 -9.69 -13.53 -4.16
CA HIS A 106 -8.23 -13.66 -4.15
C HIS A 106 -7.71 -14.44 -5.37
N LYS A 107 -6.38 -14.47 -5.50
CA LYS A 107 -5.67 -15.28 -6.50
C LYS A 107 -6.11 -16.76 -6.38
N PRO A 108 -6.55 -17.40 -7.48
CA PRO A 108 -6.96 -18.79 -7.49
C PRO A 108 -5.73 -19.71 -7.45
N SER A 109 -5.91 -20.93 -6.96
CA SER A 109 -4.85 -21.95 -6.88
C SER A 109 -4.36 -22.41 -8.25
N GLU A 110 -5.23 -22.42 -9.25
CA GLU A 110 -4.85 -22.65 -10.64
C GLU A 110 -5.51 -21.64 -11.57
N TYR A 111 -4.86 -21.38 -12.71
CA TYR A 111 -5.43 -20.50 -13.71
C TYR A 111 -4.94 -20.82 -15.12
N THR A 112 -5.91 -20.84 -16.04
CA THR A 112 -5.69 -21.00 -17.48
C THR A 112 -6.25 -19.78 -18.18
N CYS A 113 -5.46 -19.18 -19.08
CA CYS A 113 -5.90 -18.00 -19.81
C CYS A 113 -7.09 -18.33 -20.73
N PRO A 114 -8.24 -17.63 -20.63
CA PRO A 114 -9.40 -17.90 -21.45
C PRO A 114 -9.20 -17.53 -22.93
N ALA A 115 -8.25 -16.64 -23.24
CA ALA A 115 -8.01 -16.16 -24.62
C ALA A 115 -7.10 -17.09 -25.44
N CYS A 116 -6.03 -17.63 -24.84
CA CYS A 116 -5.04 -18.45 -25.55
C CYS A 116 -4.95 -19.89 -25.04
N GLY A 117 -5.70 -20.26 -23.99
CA GLY A 117 -5.70 -21.60 -23.43
C GLY A 117 -4.40 -21.99 -22.70
N THR A 118 -3.44 -21.08 -22.56
CA THR A 118 -2.18 -21.35 -21.87
C THR A 118 -2.42 -21.45 -20.36
N ARG A 119 -1.97 -22.56 -19.75
CA ARG A 119 -1.95 -22.72 -18.29
C ARG A 119 -0.87 -21.80 -17.71
N LEU A 120 -1.27 -20.87 -16.84
CA LEU A 120 -0.34 -19.90 -16.25
C LEU A 120 0.31 -20.46 -14.99
N TRP A 121 -0.49 -21.05 -14.10
CA TRP A 121 0.00 -21.74 -12.92
C TRP A 121 -0.95 -22.84 -12.46
N LEU A 122 -0.39 -23.74 -11.67
CA LEU A 122 -1.05 -24.74 -10.86
C LEU A 122 -0.28 -24.74 -9.53
N GLU A 123 -0.94 -24.40 -8.42
CA GLU A 123 -0.39 -24.75 -7.11
C GLU A 123 -0.46 -26.27 -6.97
N GLU A 124 0.70 -26.93 -7.08
CA GLU A 124 0.88 -28.25 -6.51
C GLU A 124 1.10 -28.10 -5.00
N GLU A 125 0.32 -28.87 -4.25
CA GLU A 125 0.16 -28.88 -2.79
C GLU A 125 1.46 -29.21 -2.03
#